data_AF-A0A3S5DL22-F1
#
_entry.id   AF-A0A3S5DL22-F1
#
_cell.length_a   1.000
_cell.length_b   1.000
_cell.length_c   1.000
_cell.angle_alpha   90.00
_cell.angle_beta   90.00
_cell.angle_gamma   90.00
#
_symmetry.space_group_name_H-M   'P 1'
#
loop_
_entity.id
_entity.type
_entity.pdbx_description
1 polymer ?
#
loop_
_entity_poly.entity_id
_entity_poly.type
_entity_poly.pdbx_seq_one_letter_code
_entity_poly.pdbx_strand_id
1 'polypeptide(L)' 'MTVNHIRVQTEGFDVGAEVRRWSVNPACGAVVSFTGLVRDYGDRQDVVALELEHYPGMTEKALADIVRQARARWSLKA' A
#
# COMPACT_ATOMS: atom_id res chain seq x y z
N MET A 1 1.03 20.32 4.02
CA MET A 1 0.48 19.56 2.86
C MET A 1 0.74 18.09 3.13
N THR A 2 -0.31 17.28 3.17
CA THR A 2 -0.22 15.89 3.60
C THR A 2 0.26 15.03 2.43
N VAL A 3 1.55 14.71 2.40
CA VAL A 3 2.20 13.99 1.29
C VAL A 3 1.59 12.60 1.13
N ASN A 4 1.24 12.22 -0.10
CA ASN A 4 0.85 10.85 -0.43
C ASN A 4 2.14 10.05 -0.70
N HIS A 5 2.39 9.01 0.09
CA HIS A 5 3.50 8.10 -0.16
C HIS A 5 2.97 6.90 -0.96
N ILE A 6 3.19 6.93 -2.28
CA ILE A 6 2.76 5.89 -3.22
C ILE A 6 4.01 5.45 -3.97
N ARG A 7 4.27 4.14 -3.98
CA ARG A 7 5.41 3.55 -4.67
C ARG A 7 5.00 2.22 -5.26
N VAL A 8 5.21 2.07 -6.57
CA VAL A 8 5.16 0.80 -7.28
C VAL A 8 6.59 0.47 -7.68
N GLN A 9 7.05 -0.73 -7.37
CA GLN A 9 8.45 -1.12 -7.54
C GLN A 9 8.56 -2.63 -7.73
N THR A 10 9.71 -3.09 -8.21
CA THR A 10 10.02 -4.51 -8.39
C THR A 10 10.68 -5.11 -7.16
N GLU A 11 11.45 -4.30 -6.43
CA GLU A 11 12.19 -4.72 -5.26
C GLU A 11 11.26 -5.00 -4.08
N GLY A 12 11.68 -5.93 -3.21
CA GLY A 12 11.04 -6.11 -1.90
C GLY A 12 11.12 -4.83 -1.05
N PHE A 13 10.21 -4.70 -0.10
CA PHE A 13 10.23 -3.63 0.90
C PHE A 13 10.05 -4.19 2.31
N ASP A 14 10.55 -3.45 3.30
CA ASP A 14 10.38 -3.78 4.71
C ASP A 14 9.05 -3.21 5.22
N VAL A 15 8.08 -4.10 5.46
CA VAL A 15 6.75 -3.76 6.01
C VAL A 15 6.86 -3.03 7.34
N GLY A 16 7.76 -3.47 8.23
CA GLY A 16 7.96 -2.85 9.53
C GLY A 16 8.52 -1.44 9.43
N ALA A 17 9.42 -1.19 8.47
CA ALA A 17 9.94 0.15 8.21
C ALA A 17 8.83 1.09 7.72
N GLU A 18 7.95 0.62 6.84
CA GLU A 18 6.84 1.44 6.34
C GLU A 18 5.78 1.72 7.43
N VAL A 19 5.46 0.76 8.31
CA VAL A 19 4.55 1.02 9.44
C VAL A 19 5.17 2.02 10.42
N ARG A 20 6.45 1.84 10.79
CA ARG A 20 7.17 2.76 11.69
C ARG A 20 7.18 4.20 11.19
N ARG A 21 7.31 4.40 9.87
CA ARG A 21 7.28 5.73 9.25
C ARG A 21 6.01 6.52 9.63
N TRP A 22 4.87 5.86 9.78
CA TRP A 22 3.59 6.50 10.11
C TRP A 22 3.31 6.53 11.61
N SER A 23 3.88 5.60 12.39
CA SER A 23 3.68 5.52 13.84
C SER A 23 4.36 6.63 14.65
N VAL A 24 5.20 7.47 14.03
CA VAL A 24 5.90 8.57 14.74
C VAL A 24 5.04 9.81 14.95
N ASN A 25 3.86 9.90 14.33
CA ASN A 25 2.99 11.06 14.49
C ASN A 25 2.20 10.96 15.82
N PRO A 26 2.49 11.80 16.83
CA PRO A 26 1.83 11.71 18.14
C PRO A 26 0.33 12.06 18.10
N ALA A 27 -0.14 12.69 17.02
CA ALA A 27 -1.57 12.95 16.82
C ALA A 27 -2.34 11.71 16.32
N CYS A 28 -1.64 10.62 15.96
CA CYS A 28 -2.23 9.38 15.49
C CYS A 28 -2.29 8.35 16.63
N GLY A 29 -3.49 8.06 17.12
CA GLY A 29 -3.70 7.02 18.15
C GLY A 29 -3.69 5.58 17.62
N ALA A 30 -3.70 5.39 16.30
CA ALA A 30 -3.69 4.08 15.67
C ALA A 30 -3.06 4.14 14.27
N VAL A 31 -2.37 3.07 13.90
CA VAL A 31 -1.91 2.80 12.53
C VAL A 31 -2.44 1.43 12.13
N VAL A 32 -3.08 1.35 10.96
CA VAL A 32 -3.61 0.11 10.40
C VAL A 32 -2.88 -0.18 9.10
N SER A 33 -2.39 -1.40 8.95
CA SER A 33 -1.67 -1.86 7.76
C SER A 33 -2.27 -3.14 7.21
N PHE A 34 -2.27 -3.28 5.89
CA PHE A 34 -2.60 -4.51 5.19
C PHE A 34 -1.43 -4.90 4.29
N THR A 35 -1.01 -6.17 4.36
CA THR A 35 0.07 -6.74 3.54
C THR A 35 -0.47 -7.96 2.82
N GLY A 36 -0.52 -7.90 1.48
CA GLY A 36 -0.84 -9.06 0.64
C GLY A 36 0.39 -9.93 0.44
N LEU A 37 0.23 -11.25 0.56
CA LEU A 37 1.27 -12.25 0.27
C LEU A 37 0.81 -13.13 -0.90
N VAL A 38 1.76 -13.55 -1.74
CA VAL A 38 1.50 -14.57 -2.75
C VAL A 38 1.22 -15.90 -2.04
N ARG A 39 0.15 -16.58 -2.45
CA ARG A 39 -0.21 -17.91 -1.95
C ARG A 39 0.25 -18.96 -2.95
N ASP A 40 0.56 -20.14 -2.45
CA ASP A 40 0.92 -21.34 -3.21
C ASP A 40 -0.29 -22.04 -3.84
N TYR A 41 -1.50 -21.51 -3.62
CA TYR A 41 -2.75 -22.01 -4.21
C TYR A 41 -3.70 -20.86 -4.61
N GLY A 42 -4.57 -21.16 -5.56
CA GLY A 42 -5.66 -20.30 -6.03
C GLY A 42 -6.54 -21.08 -6.99
N ASP A 43 -6.73 -20.56 -8.21
CA ASP A 43 -7.39 -21.30 -9.30
C ASP A 43 -6.52 -22.47 -9.82
N ARG A 44 -5.22 -22.47 -9.51
CA ARG A 44 -4.28 -23.56 -9.74
C ARG A 44 -3.68 -24.01 -8.41
N GLN A 45 -3.38 -25.30 -8.33
CA GLN A 45 -2.51 -25.86 -7.29
C GLN A 45 -1.04 -25.63 -7.67
N ASP A 46 -0.17 -25.62 -6.68
CA ASP A 46 1.30 -25.53 -6.84
C ASP A 46 1.79 -24.24 -7.51
N VAL A 47 1.22 -23.09 -7.11
CA VAL A 47 1.67 -21.77 -7.58
C VAL A 47 3.03 -21.44 -6.97
N VAL A 48 4.04 -21.26 -7.83
CA VAL A 48 5.41 -20.91 -7.39
C VAL A 48 5.68 -19.40 -7.40
N ALA A 49 4.95 -18.64 -8.22
CA ALA A 49 5.09 -17.19 -8.34
C ALA A 49 3.84 -16.56 -8.95
N LEU A 50 3.64 -15.26 -8.68
CA LEU A 50 2.67 -14.41 -9.34
C LEU A 50 3.43 -13.27 -10.04
N GLU A 51 3.30 -13.19 -11.36
CA GLU A 51 3.85 -12.09 -12.13
C GLU A 51 2.85 -10.93 -12.16
N LEU A 52 3.33 -9.72 -11.89
CA LEU A 52 2.51 -8.52 -11.81
C LEU A 52 3.01 -7.50 -12.82
N GLU A 53 2.11 -7.05 -13.68
CA GLU A 53 2.35 -5.94 -14.61
C GLU A 53 1.50 -4.74 -14.21
N HIS A 54 2.00 -3.54 -14.52
CA HIS A 54 1.27 -2.32 -14.30
C HIS A 54 1.56 -1.31 -15.40
N TYR A 55 0.63 -0.39 -15.64
CA TYR A 55 0.86 0.75 -16.52
C TYR A 55 1.55 1.87 -15.73
N PRO A 56 2.81 2.22 -16.03
CA PRO A 56 3.54 3.23 -15.28
C PRO A 56 2.81 4.57 -15.30
N GLY A 57 2.71 5.22 -14.14
CA GLY A 57 2.03 6.49 -13.95
C GLY A 57 0.51 6.38 -13.84
N MET A 58 -0.14 5.51 -14.61
CA MET A 58 -1.60 5.30 -14.52
C MET A 58 -1.97 4.61 -13.20
N THR A 59 -1.18 3.62 -12.80
CA THR A 59 -1.41 2.84 -11.58
C THR A 59 -1.30 3.72 -10.33
N GLU A 60 -0.25 4.53 -10.25
CA GLU A 60 0.00 5.47 -9.17
C GLU A 60 -1.10 6.54 -9.10
N LYS A 61 -1.60 7.00 -10.26
CA LYS A 61 -2.72 7.94 -10.32
C LYS A 61 -4.00 7.32 -9.75
N ALA A 62 -4.32 6.08 -10.12
CA ALA A 62 -5.47 5.37 -9.58
C ALA A 62 -5.34 5.17 -8.06
N LEU A 63 -4.16 4.81 -7.56
CA LEU A 63 -3.87 4.71 -6.13
C LEU A 63 -4.04 6.07 -5.42
N ALA A 64 -3.57 7.16 -6.03
CA ALA A 64 -3.74 8.51 -5.49
C ALA A 64 -5.21 8.92 -5.40
N ASP A 65 -6.03 8.53 -6.38
CA ASP A 65 -7.47 8.76 -6.34
C ASP A 65 -8.17 7.99 -5.22
N ILE A 66 -7.73 6.76 -4.93
CA ILE A 66 -8.24 5.98 -3.78
C ILE A 66 -7.88 6.68 -2.46
N VAL A 67 -6.64 7.13 -2.29
CA VAL A 67 -6.21 7.89 -1.10
C VAL A 67 -7.04 9.16 -0.93
N ARG A 68 -7.28 9.90 -2.03
CA ARG A 68 -8.11 11.10 -2.02
C ARG A 68 -9.54 10.80 -1.57
N GLN A 69 -10.15 9.73 -2.11
CA GLN A 69 -11.49 9.31 -1.72
C GLN A 69 -11.57 8.89 -0.25
N ALA A 70 -10.56 8.15 0.24
CA ALA A 70 -10.50 7.75 1.66
C ALA A 70 -10.42 8.98 2.58
N ARG A 71 -9.57 9.95 2.27
CA ARG A 71 -9.45 11.20 3.05
C ARG A 71 -10.69 12.09 2.97
N ALA A 72 -11.48 12.00 1.90
CA ALA A 72 -12.75 12.69 1.81
C ALA A 72 -13.83 12.06 2.70
N ARG A 73 -13.74 10.75 2.96
CA ARG A 73 -14.71 9.99 3.78
C ARG A 73 -14.33 9.94 5.26
N TRP A 74 -13.04 9.89 5.56
CA TRP A 74 -12.51 9.75 6.92
C TRP A 74 -11.45 10.81 7.20
N SER A 75 -11.42 11.29 8.45
CA SER A 75 -10.44 12.26 8.94
C SER A 75 -9.06 11.64 9.19
N LEU A 76 -8.45 11.09 8.13
CA LEU A 76 -7.14 10.44 8.21
C LEU A 76 -6.04 11.48 8.39
N LYS A 77 -5.20 11.27 9.40
CA LYS A 77 -3.95 12.00 9.59
C LYS A 77 -2.87 11.22 8.87
N ALA A 78 -2.07 11.88 8.04
CA ALA A 78 -0.83 11.27 7.58
C ALA A 78 0.31 11.64 8.50
#